data_AF-A0A382ZPH6-F1
#
_entry.id   AF-A0A382ZPH6-F1
#
_cell.length_a   1.000
_cell.length_b   1.000
_cell.length_c   1.000
_cell.angle_alpha   90.00
_cell.angle_beta   90.00
_cell.angle_gamma   90.00
#
_symmetry.space_group_name_H-M   'P 1'
#
loop_
_entity.id
_entity.type
_entity.pdbx_description
1 polymer ?
#
loop_
_entity_poly.entity_id
_entity_poly.type
_entity_poly.pdbx_seq_one_letter_code
_entity_poly.pdbx_strand_id
1 'polypeptide(L)'
;HRNRNRERGLSETSRVANTLRTLRDTKGKSEPEVIGPTISHVVRQRGEYQWQLLLKGREPTTLLNEITLGTNWSIDVDPVTLL
;
A
#
# COMPACT_ATOMS: atom_id res chain seq x y z
N HIS A 1 4.39 -2.39 3.53
CA HIS A 1 4.48 -2.39 5.01
C HIS A 1 5.09 -3.70 5.50
N ARG A 2 6.18 -3.65 6.30
CA ARG A 2 6.78 -4.84 6.94
C ARG A 2 6.33 -4.96 8.40
N ASN A 3 5.99 -6.17 8.83
CA ASN A 3 5.61 -6.46 10.21
C ASN A 3 5.92 -7.91 10.61
N ARG A 4 6.40 -8.14 11.84
CA ARG A 4 6.61 -9.51 12.39
C ARG A 4 5.30 -10.24 12.70
N ASN A 5 4.24 -9.50 12.98
CA ASN A 5 2.91 -10.05 13.21
C ASN A 5 2.06 -9.89 11.94
N ARG A 6 1.57 -11.02 11.42
CA ARG A 6 0.78 -11.08 10.18
C ARG A 6 -0.50 -10.26 10.27
N GLU A 7 -1.25 -10.37 11.38
CA GLU A 7 -2.53 -9.70 11.58
C GLU A 7 -2.35 -8.18 11.73
N ARG A 8 -1.31 -7.76 12.46
CA ARG A 8 -0.96 -6.33 12.55
C ARG A 8 -0.58 -5.76 11.19
N GLY A 9 0.20 -6.50 10.40
CA GLY A 9 0.55 -6.09 9.05
C GLY A 9 -0.66 -5.97 8.13
N LEU A 10 -1.59 -6.92 8.20
CA LEU A 10 -2.86 -6.87 7.46
C LEU A 10 -3.71 -5.66 7.89
N SER A 11 -3.89 -5.47 9.19
CA SER A 11 -4.71 -4.38 9.75
C SER A 11 -4.19 -3.01 9.31
N GLU A 12 -2.89 -2.75 9.46
CA GLU A 12 -2.29 -1.47 9.06
C GLU A 12 -2.38 -1.24 7.55
N THR A 13 -2.17 -2.28 6.74
CA THR A 13 -2.24 -2.15 5.29
C THR A 13 -3.68 -1.94 4.82
N SER A 14 -4.66 -2.62 5.42
CA SER A 14 -6.09 -2.39 5.19
C SER A 14 -6.51 -0.96 5.56
N ARG A 15 -6.02 -0.46 6.71
CA ARG A 15 -6.29 0.92 7.14
C ARG A 15 -5.81 1.92 6.10
N VAL A 16 -4.56 1.80 5.65
CA VAL A 16 -4.00 2.68 4.61
C VAL A 16 -4.75 2.55 3.28
N ALA A 17 -5.12 1.34 2.87
CA ALA A 17 -5.90 1.13 1.65
C ALA A 17 -7.25 1.86 1.70
N ASN A 18 -7.95 1.77 2.83
CA ASN A 18 -9.22 2.46 3.02
C ASN A 18 -9.04 3.98 3.04
N THR A 19 -8.01 4.50 3.72
CA THR A 19 -7.68 5.93 3.68
C THR A 19 -7.45 6.43 2.25
N LEU A 20 -6.68 5.69 1.45
CA LEU A 20 -6.40 6.05 0.05
C LEU A 20 -7.66 6.02 -0.83
N ARG A 21 -8.52 5.00 -0.66
CA ARG A 21 -9.80 4.91 -1.37
C ARG A 21 -10.73 6.08 -0.99
N THR A 22 -10.90 6.33 0.30
CA THR A 22 -11.71 7.46 0.77
C THR A 22 -11.18 8.78 0.22
N LEU A 23 -9.87 9.00 0.27
CA LEU A 23 -9.26 10.23 -0.25
C LEU A 23 -9.49 10.43 -1.76
N ARG A 24 -9.38 9.35 -2.53
CA ARG A 24 -9.68 9.38 -3.97
C ARG A 24 -11.15 9.73 -4.21
N ASP A 25 -12.05 9.07 -3.48
CA ASP A 25 -13.49 9.20 -3.67
C ASP A 25 -13.97 10.61 -3.25
N THR A 26 -13.44 11.19 -2.17
CA THR A 26 -13.77 12.56 -1.73
C THR A 26 -13.31 13.63 -2.72
N LYS A 27 -12.35 13.32 -3.59
CA LYS A 27 -11.91 14.18 -4.71
C LYS A 27 -12.71 13.97 -5.99
N GLY A 28 -13.71 13.10 -5.98
CA GLY A 28 -14.51 12.76 -7.15
C GLY A 28 -13.70 12.07 -8.25
N LYS A 29 -12.58 11.42 -7.92
CA LYS A 29 -11.76 10.68 -8.88
C LYS A 29 -12.15 9.20 -8.88
N SER A 30 -12.13 8.59 -10.06
CA SER A 30 -12.19 7.12 -10.21
C SER A 30 -10.81 6.46 -10.17
N GLU A 31 -9.74 7.24 -10.33
CA GLU A 31 -8.34 6.79 -10.37
C GLU A 31 -7.46 7.54 -9.35
N PRO A 32 -6.35 6.94 -8.89
CA PRO A 32 -5.88 5.58 -9.19
C PRO A 32 -6.72 4.48 -8.51
N GLU A 33 -6.73 3.29 -9.10
CA GLU A 33 -7.21 2.08 -8.44
C GLU A 33 -6.27 1.71 -7.28
N VAL A 34 -6.85 1.29 -6.15
CA VAL A 34 -6.13 0.84 -4.95
C VAL A 34 -6.35 -0.67 -4.77
N ILE A 35 -5.36 -1.46 -5.17
CA ILE A 35 -5.40 -2.92 -5.18
C ILE A 35 -4.68 -3.48 -3.94
N GLY A 36 -5.26 -4.48 -3.29
CA GLY A 36 -4.78 -5.10 -2.06
C GLY A 36 -5.63 -4.74 -0.82
N PRO A 37 -5.18 -5.11 0.39
CA PRO A 37 -3.83 -5.55 0.74
C PRO A 37 -3.47 -6.96 0.23
N THR A 38 -2.24 -7.11 -0.26
CA THR A 38 -1.68 -8.41 -0.68
C THR A 38 -0.43 -8.74 0.14
N ILE A 39 -0.20 -10.02 0.42
CA ILE A 39 1.05 -10.50 1.00
C ILE A 39 2.07 -10.68 -0.12
N SER A 40 3.27 -10.13 0.03
CA SER A 40 4.37 -10.42 -0.91
C SER A 40 4.87 -11.84 -0.67
N HIS A 41 5.06 -12.59 -1.75
CA HIS A 41 5.53 -13.97 -1.70
C HIS A 41 7.05 -14.10 -1.51
N VAL A 42 7.78 -12.99 -1.37
CA VAL A 42 9.21 -13.00 -1.08
C VAL A 42 9.46 -13.71 0.25
N VAL A 43 10.26 -14.79 0.18
CA VAL A 43 10.70 -15.62 1.31
C VAL A 43 11.06 -14.72 2.50
N ARG A 44 10.46 -14.98 3.67
CA ARG A 44 10.59 -14.19 4.91
C ARG A 44 12.03 -13.71 5.13
N GLN A 45 12.36 -12.50 4.70
CA GLN A 45 13.62 -11.89 5.09
C GLN A 45 13.50 -11.52 6.58
N ARG A 46 14.35 -12.11 7.42
CA ARG A 46 14.49 -11.77 8.85
C ARG A 46 13.22 -11.99 9.71
N GLY A 47 12.32 -12.89 9.30
CA GLY A 47 11.13 -13.24 10.07
C GLY A 47 9.98 -12.24 10.01
N GLU A 48 9.98 -11.35 9.03
CA GLU A 48 8.92 -10.36 8.81
C GLU A 48 8.02 -10.75 7.63
N TYR A 49 6.74 -10.40 7.73
CA TYR A 49 5.78 -10.43 6.64
C TYR A 49 5.80 -9.08 5.92
N GLN A 50 5.79 -9.11 4.59
CA GLN A 50 5.67 -7.92 3.76
C GLN A 50 4.28 -7.85 3.15
N TRP A 51 3.57 -6.78 3.45
CA TRP A 51 2.28 -6.43 2.89
C TRP A 51 2.42 -5.28 1.90
N GLN A 52 1.61 -5.30 0.85
CA GLN A 52 1.69 -4.35 -0.25
C GLN A 52 0.31 -3.83 -0.67
N LEU A 53 0.33 -2.63 -1.23
CA LEU A 53 -0.75 -2.01 -1.97
C LEU A 53 -0.19 -1.60 -3.33
N LEU A 54 -0.98 -1.80 -4.38
CA LEU A 54 -0.66 -1.33 -5.72
C LEU A 54 -1.60 -0.18 -6.06
N LEU A 55 -1.01 0.96 -6.41
CA LEU A 55 -1.72 2.10 -6.97
C LEU A 55 -1.53 2.10 -8.48
N LYS A 56 -2.63 1.99 -9.23
CA LYS A 56 -2.61 1.87 -10.69
C LYS A 56 -3.55 2.87 -11.33
N GLY A 57 -3.08 3.61 -12.32
CA GLY A 57 -3.88 4.60 -13.05
C GLY A 57 -3.16 5.94 -13.13
N ARG A 58 -3.90 7.01 -13.42
CA ARG A 58 -3.33 8.36 -13.57
C ARG A 58 -2.87 8.94 -12.24
N GLU A 59 -1.69 9.56 -12.29
CA GLU A 59 -1.10 10.35 -11.19
C GLU A 59 -1.20 9.70 -9.79
N PRO A 60 -0.80 8.42 -9.63
CA PRO A 60 -1.06 7.68 -8.40
C PRO A 60 -0.36 8.27 -7.18
N THR A 61 0.75 8.96 -7.39
CA THR A 61 1.54 9.65 -6.37
C THR A 61 0.78 10.82 -5.72
N THR A 62 -0.24 11.39 -6.36
CA THR A 62 -1.00 12.52 -5.81
C THR A 62 -1.77 12.16 -4.53
N LEU A 63 -2.21 10.90 -4.38
CA LEU A 63 -2.83 10.44 -3.13
C LEU A 63 -1.80 10.28 -2.01
N LEU A 64 -0.56 9.91 -2.35
CA LEU A 64 0.50 9.69 -1.38
C LEU A 64 0.97 10.99 -0.72
N ASN A 65 0.86 12.13 -1.43
CA ASN A 65 1.22 13.45 -0.89
C ASN A 65 0.31 13.92 0.25
N GLU A 66 -0.85 13.29 0.44
CA GLU A 66 -1.87 13.72 1.41
C GLU A 66 -2.08 12.73 2.54
N ILE A 67 -1.26 11.67 2.59
CA ILE A 67 -1.25 10.73 3.70
C ILE A 67 0.14 10.68 4.32
N THR A 68 0.17 10.45 5.63
CA THR A 68 1.41 10.10 6.33
C THR A 68 1.49 8.59 6.43
N LEU A 69 2.46 7.98 5.73
CA LEU A 69 2.80 6.59 5.96
C LEU A 69 3.63 6.50 7.24
N GLY A 70 3.27 5.54 8.11
CA GLY A 70 4.03 5.25 9.32
C GLY A 70 5.39 4.61 9.01
N THR A 71 6.06 4.13 10.06
CA THR A 71 7.31 3.37 9.90
C THR A 71 7.08 2.05 9.14
N ASN A 72 8.17 1.48 8.59
CA ASN A 72 8.18 0.21 7.86
C ASN A 72 7.42 0.20 6.52
N TRP A 73 7.16 1.36 5.94
CA TRP A 73 6.72 1.51 4.56
C TRP A 73 7.89 1.77 3.63
N SER A 74 7.78 1.22 2.42
CA SER A 74 8.64 1.53 1.28
C SER A 74 7.73 1.85 0.11
N ILE A 75 8.06 2.88 -0.65
CA ILE A 75 7.35 3.24 -1.88
C ILE A 75 8.27 2.87 -3.04
N ASP A 76 7.72 2.16 -4.00
CA ASP A 76 8.37 1.84 -5.27
C ASP A 76 7.54 2.51 -6.38
N VAL A 77 8.18 3.34 -7.21
CA VAL A 77 7.54 4.11 -8.27
C VAL A 77 7.96 3.50 -9.60
N ASP A 78 6.98 3.11 -10.41
CA ASP A 78 7.18 2.43 -11.69
C ASP A 78 8.09 1.19 -11.57
N PRO A 79 7.74 0.22 -10.70
CA PRO A 79 8.56 -0.96 -10.49
C PRO A 79 8.66 -1.80 -11.77
N VAL A 80 9.86 -2.29 -12.07
CA VAL A 80 10.12 -3.21 -13.20
C VAL A 80 9.35 -4.53 -13.05
N THR A 81 9.06 -4.93 -11.82
CA THR A 81 8.29 -6.14 -11.48
C THR A 81 7.39 -5.90 -10.28
N LEU A 82 6.17 -6.44 -10.32
CA LEU A 82 5.36 -6.55 -9.10
C LEU A 82 5.90 -7.71 -8.24
N LEU A 83 6.14 -7.41 -6.96
CA LEU A 83 6.66 -8.33 -5.93
C LEU A 83 5.58 -9.21 -5.28
#